data_AF-A0A1S2Z6S9-F1
#
_entry.id   AF-A0A1S2Z6S9-F1
#
_cell.length_a   1.000
_cell.length_b   1.000
_cell.length_c   1.000
_cell.angle_alpha   90.00
_cell.angle_beta   90.00
_cell.angle_gamma   90.00
#
_symmetry.space_group_name_H-M   'P 1'
#
loop_
_entity.id
_entity.type
_entity.pdbx_description
1 polymer ?
#
loop_
_entity_poly.entity_id
_entity_poly.type
_entity_poly.pdbx_seq_one_letter_code
_entity_poly.pdbx_strand_id
1 'polypeptide(L)'
;MPYYSSKFHGHNVTSQRSTTFLILSLLLLCISAFLFYRSFQGNRCIHSNPRSVKVVWEHSTGGAGSHVVSNRHKVMGFVGIQTGFGSVRRRESLRKTWFPSDHQGLQRLEEATGLAFRFVIGRTSDKAKMAALKKEVAEYDDFILLDIQEEYSKLPYKTLAFFKAAYSLFDAEFYVKADDDIYLRPDRLSLLLAKERSHSQTYIGCMKKGPVFTDPKLKWFEPLSYLLGKEYFLHAYGPIYALSTDVVSSLVALRNDSFRMFSNEDVTIGAWMLAMNVNHENNHELCAPECTATSIAVWDIPKCSGLCSPEKKMLELHQKESCWKSPTLESDDD
;
A
#
# COMPACT_ATOMS: atom_id res chain seq x y z
N MET A 1 -20.01 -80.61 -85.42
CA MET A 1 -20.80 -79.40 -85.11
C MET A 1 -20.51 -78.97 -83.66
N PRO A 2 -20.58 -77.67 -83.33
CA PRO A 2 -19.51 -76.93 -82.61
C PRO A 2 -19.95 -76.32 -81.25
N TYR A 3 -19.06 -75.47 -80.69
CA TYR A 3 -19.25 -74.42 -79.65
C TYR A 3 -19.22 -74.84 -78.17
N TYR A 4 -18.72 -74.08 -77.17
CA TYR A 4 -18.31 -72.67 -77.04
C TYR A 4 -17.26 -72.54 -75.90
N SER A 5 -16.40 -71.51 -75.96
CA SER A 5 -15.44 -71.07 -74.90
C SER A 5 -16.06 -70.00 -74.00
N SER A 6 -15.69 -69.93 -72.70
CA SER A 6 -15.85 -68.70 -71.91
C SER A 6 -14.75 -68.51 -70.85
N LYS A 7 -14.44 -67.22 -70.58
CA LYS A 7 -13.34 -66.66 -69.80
C LYS A 7 -13.79 -66.22 -68.38
N PHE A 8 -12.79 -66.12 -67.50
CA PHE A 8 -12.69 -65.44 -66.19
C PHE A 8 -13.41 -64.08 -66.06
N HIS A 9 -13.75 -63.67 -64.82
CA HIS A 9 -13.25 -62.44 -64.13
C HIS A 9 -13.66 -62.43 -62.64
N GLY A 10 -12.73 -62.10 -61.75
CA GLY A 10 -12.97 -61.86 -60.31
C GLY A 10 -12.99 -60.36 -60.00
N HIS A 11 -13.84 -59.95 -59.04
CA HIS A 11 -13.94 -58.58 -58.55
C HIS A 11 -13.41 -58.45 -57.11
N ASN A 12 -12.52 -57.47 -56.90
CA ASN A 12 -12.14 -56.92 -55.60
C ASN A 12 -13.11 -55.80 -55.20
N VAL A 13 -13.49 -55.73 -53.92
CA VAL A 13 -14.19 -54.57 -53.32
C VAL A 13 -13.35 -54.02 -52.17
N THR A 14 -13.07 -52.72 -52.23
CA THR A 14 -12.13 -51.94 -51.42
C THR A 14 -12.79 -51.23 -50.22
N SER A 15 -11.93 -50.96 -49.23
CA SER A 15 -12.15 -50.31 -47.94
C SER A 15 -12.66 -48.86 -48.04
N GLN A 16 -13.87 -48.59 -47.52
CA GLN A 16 -14.48 -47.25 -47.43
C GLN A 16 -14.66 -46.74 -45.97
N ARG A 17 -14.32 -47.55 -44.96
CA ARG A 17 -14.55 -47.20 -43.52
C ARG A 17 -13.41 -46.45 -42.84
N SER A 18 -12.23 -46.37 -43.48
CA SER A 18 -11.01 -45.84 -42.84
C SER A 18 -10.92 -44.30 -42.88
N THR A 19 -11.43 -43.67 -43.94
CA THR A 19 -11.26 -42.23 -44.17
C THR A 19 -12.12 -41.36 -43.26
N THR A 20 -13.33 -41.78 -42.91
CA THR A 20 -14.21 -41.02 -42.00
C THR A 20 -13.71 -41.00 -40.57
N PHE A 21 -13.14 -42.11 -40.08
CA PHE A 21 -12.53 -42.17 -38.75
C PHE A 21 -11.29 -41.27 -38.63
N LEU A 22 -10.47 -41.20 -39.68
CA LEU A 22 -9.30 -40.32 -39.73
C LEU A 22 -9.69 -38.83 -39.70
N ILE A 23 -10.78 -38.46 -40.38
CA ILE A 23 -11.26 -37.07 -40.39
C ILE A 23 -11.81 -36.66 -39.02
N LEU A 24 -12.58 -37.54 -38.37
CA LEU A 24 -13.12 -37.30 -37.03
C LEU A 24 -12.03 -37.20 -35.96
N SER A 25 -10.98 -38.03 -36.03
CA SER A 25 -9.87 -37.97 -35.08
C SER A 25 -9.02 -36.70 -35.25
N LEU A 26 -8.80 -36.25 -36.50
CA LEU A 26 -8.13 -34.98 -36.79
C LEU A 26 -8.93 -33.78 -36.28
N LEU A 27 -10.25 -33.77 -36.46
CA LEU A 27 -11.12 -32.70 -35.95
C LEU A 27 -11.08 -32.62 -34.41
N LEU A 28 -11.12 -33.77 -33.72
CA LEU A 28 -11.02 -33.82 -32.26
C LEU A 28 -9.66 -33.32 -31.75
N LEU A 29 -8.56 -33.66 -32.45
CA LEU A 29 -7.22 -33.15 -32.15
C LEU A 29 -7.10 -31.64 -32.40
N CYS A 30 -7.72 -31.12 -33.45
CA CYS A 30 -7.76 -29.68 -33.70
C CYS A 30 -8.57 -28.92 -32.64
N ILE A 31 -9.71 -29.48 -32.22
CA ILE A 31 -10.55 -28.87 -31.16
C ILE A 31 -9.82 -28.90 -29.81
N SER A 32 -9.19 -30.02 -29.45
CA SER A 32 -8.41 -30.10 -28.21
C SER A 32 -7.21 -29.17 -28.24
N ALA A 33 -6.49 -29.08 -29.37
CA ALA A 33 -5.41 -28.11 -29.55
C ALA A 33 -5.90 -26.66 -29.50
N PHE A 34 -7.09 -26.36 -30.05
CA PHE A 34 -7.69 -25.02 -29.99
C PHE A 34 -8.15 -24.63 -28.57
N LEU A 35 -8.74 -25.56 -27.84
CA LEU A 35 -9.11 -25.37 -26.43
C LEU A 35 -7.87 -25.24 -25.54
N PHE A 36 -6.82 -26.03 -25.81
CA PHE A 36 -5.52 -25.92 -25.13
C PHE A 36 -4.80 -24.61 -25.47
N TYR A 37 -4.87 -24.16 -26.74
CA TYR A 37 -4.36 -22.87 -27.17
C TYR A 37 -5.13 -21.70 -26.55
N ARG A 38 -6.45 -21.81 -26.37
CA ARG A 38 -7.25 -20.84 -25.59
C ARG A 38 -6.89 -20.87 -24.10
N SER A 39 -6.54 -22.03 -23.55
CA SER A 39 -6.09 -22.15 -22.16
C SER A 39 -4.66 -21.61 -21.96
N PHE A 40 -3.82 -21.62 -23.00
CA PHE A 40 -2.48 -21.00 -23.02
C PHE A 40 -2.49 -19.52 -23.40
N GLN A 41 -3.53 -19.05 -24.11
CA GLN A 41 -3.94 -17.65 -24.11
C GLN A 41 -4.69 -17.36 -22.82
N GLY A 42 -4.01 -17.55 -21.68
CA GLY A 42 -4.40 -16.90 -20.45
C GLY A 42 -4.67 -15.43 -20.76
N ASN A 43 -5.85 -14.98 -20.35
CA ASN A 43 -6.39 -13.63 -20.55
C ASN A 43 -5.30 -12.62 -20.87
N ARG A 44 -5.33 -12.07 -22.10
CA ARG A 44 -4.59 -10.86 -22.44
C ARG A 44 -4.72 -9.92 -21.24
N CYS A 45 -3.60 -9.57 -20.61
CA CYS A 45 -3.59 -8.58 -19.55
C CYS A 45 -4.33 -7.36 -20.10
N ILE A 46 -5.53 -7.11 -19.56
CA ILE A 46 -6.18 -5.82 -19.73
C ILE A 46 -5.13 -4.81 -19.27
N HIS A 47 -4.86 -3.80 -20.09
CA HIS A 47 -3.91 -2.73 -19.81
C HIS A 47 -4.27 -2.03 -18.49
N SER A 48 -3.91 -2.62 -17.35
CA SER A 48 -3.94 -1.96 -16.06
C SER A 48 -2.72 -1.06 -16.03
N ASN A 49 -2.95 0.24 -15.85
CA ASN A 49 -1.84 1.16 -15.64
C ASN A 49 -1.05 0.72 -14.41
N PRO A 50 0.30 0.75 -14.46
CA PRO A 50 1.12 0.35 -13.34
C PRO A 50 0.77 1.20 -12.11
N ARG A 51 0.60 0.53 -10.98
CA ARG A 51 0.25 1.13 -9.69
C ARG A 51 1.49 1.68 -8.99
N SER A 52 2.66 1.10 -9.28
CA SER A 52 3.93 1.57 -8.76
C SER A 52 4.43 2.77 -9.54
N VAL A 53 4.85 3.79 -8.81
CA VAL A 53 5.32 5.04 -9.40
C VAL A 53 6.62 5.50 -8.75
N LYS A 54 7.54 6.02 -9.57
CA LYS A 54 8.74 6.70 -9.11
C LYS A 54 8.53 8.20 -9.15
N VAL A 55 8.71 8.86 -8.01
CA VAL A 55 8.58 10.31 -7.89
C VAL A 55 9.96 10.93 -7.77
N VAL A 56 10.33 11.72 -8.77
CA VAL A 56 11.58 12.50 -8.81
C VAL A 56 11.20 13.96 -8.68
N TRP A 57 11.75 14.64 -7.68
CA TRP A 57 11.58 16.08 -7.52
C TRP A 57 12.65 16.78 -8.35
N GLU A 58 12.27 17.48 -9.41
CA GLU A 58 13.21 18.39 -10.08
C GLU A 58 13.65 19.46 -9.07
N HIS A 59 14.97 19.56 -8.85
CA HIS A 59 15.56 20.70 -8.16
C HIS A 59 15.57 21.89 -9.12
N SER A 60 14.41 22.49 -9.38
CA SER A 60 14.32 23.67 -10.24
C SER A 60 14.69 24.92 -9.46
N THR A 61 15.92 25.37 -9.68
CA THR A 61 16.28 26.78 -9.62
C THR A 61 15.36 27.57 -10.55
N GLY A 62 14.49 28.40 -9.98
CA GLY A 62 13.86 29.56 -10.64
C GLY A 62 13.04 29.29 -11.90
N GLY A 63 11.71 29.35 -11.78
CA GLY A 63 10.83 29.51 -12.94
C GLY A 63 9.38 29.15 -12.64
N ALA A 64 8.51 30.16 -12.56
CA ALA A 64 7.07 29.96 -12.63
C ALA A 64 6.73 29.30 -13.98
N GLY A 65 6.22 28.08 -13.96
CA GLY A 65 5.92 27.33 -15.18
C GLY A 65 4.96 26.18 -14.91
N SER A 66 3.69 26.41 -15.26
CA SER A 66 2.71 25.39 -15.65
C SER A 66 2.60 24.15 -14.76
N HIS A 67 1.73 24.21 -13.74
CA HIS A 67 1.09 23.00 -13.22
C HIS A 67 0.42 22.27 -14.39
N VAL A 68 1.09 21.25 -14.93
CA VAL A 68 0.39 20.19 -15.65
C VAL A 68 -0.49 19.54 -14.61
N VAL A 69 -1.78 19.91 -14.59
CA VAL A 69 -2.79 19.21 -13.81
C VAL A 69 -2.93 17.84 -14.45
N SER A 70 -2.06 16.92 -14.06
CA SER A 70 -2.32 15.50 -14.24
C SER A 70 -3.62 15.20 -13.48
N ASN A 71 -4.59 14.58 -14.14
CA ASN A 71 -5.83 14.19 -13.50
C ASN A 71 -5.51 13.21 -12.35
N ARG A 72 -5.49 13.70 -11.11
CA ARG A 72 -5.09 12.93 -9.92
C ARG A 72 -6.10 11.81 -9.68
N HIS A 73 -5.64 10.66 -9.20
CA HIS A 73 -6.54 9.53 -8.94
C HIS A 73 -7.42 9.81 -7.72
N LYS A 74 -8.73 9.87 -7.92
CA LYS A 74 -9.70 10.22 -6.88
C LYS A 74 -10.00 9.02 -5.98
N VAL A 75 -9.84 9.20 -4.68
CA VAL A 75 -10.11 8.20 -3.62
C VAL A 75 -10.64 8.88 -2.37
N MET A 76 -11.26 8.16 -1.43
CA MET A 76 -11.64 8.73 -0.14
C MET A 76 -10.39 9.05 0.70
N GLY A 77 -9.44 8.13 0.76
CA GLY A 77 -8.20 8.29 1.48
C GLY A 77 -7.02 7.58 0.81
N PHE A 78 -5.81 8.07 1.06
CA PHE A 78 -4.59 7.42 0.60
C PHE A 78 -3.73 6.99 1.79
N VAL A 79 -3.34 5.71 1.85
CA VAL A 79 -2.51 5.14 2.91
C VAL A 79 -1.11 4.82 2.38
N GLY A 80 -0.12 5.54 2.88
CA GLY A 80 1.29 5.27 2.62
C GLY A 80 1.92 4.46 3.75
N ILE A 81 2.27 3.21 3.47
CA ILE A 81 2.98 2.33 4.40
C ILE A 81 4.48 2.61 4.32
N GLN A 82 5.03 3.33 5.30
CA GLN A 82 6.44 3.67 5.39
C GLN A 82 7.29 2.42 5.65
N THR A 83 8.16 2.08 4.71
CA THR A 83 9.00 0.88 4.77
C THR A 83 10.44 1.16 4.34
N GLY A 84 11.38 0.26 4.65
CA GLY A 84 12.79 0.40 4.30
C GLY A 84 13.41 -0.88 3.74
N PHE A 85 14.68 -0.80 3.36
CA PHE A 85 15.41 -1.96 2.82
C PHE A 85 15.61 -3.09 3.83
N GLY A 86 15.54 -2.80 5.14
CA GLY A 86 15.58 -3.80 6.20
C GLY A 86 14.27 -4.54 6.44
N SER A 87 13.17 -4.10 5.82
CA SER A 87 11.81 -4.53 6.17
C SER A 87 11.17 -5.53 5.19
N VAL A 88 11.98 -6.24 4.38
CA VAL A 88 11.46 -7.18 3.37
C VAL A 88 10.47 -8.19 3.98
N ARG A 89 10.83 -8.81 5.11
CA ARG A 89 9.96 -9.78 5.80
C ARG A 89 8.69 -9.16 6.39
N ARG A 90 8.73 -7.87 6.77
CA ARG A 90 7.54 -7.15 7.22
C ARG A 90 6.57 -6.94 6.06
N ARG A 91 7.07 -6.51 4.90
CA ARG A 91 6.27 -6.40 3.67
C ARG A 91 5.66 -7.72 3.25
N GLU A 92 6.42 -8.82 3.33
CA GLU A 92 5.88 -10.17 3.09
C GLU A 92 4.75 -10.54 4.07
N SER A 93 4.86 -10.12 5.33
CA SER A 93 3.85 -10.41 6.37
C SER A 93 2.60 -9.56 6.17
N LEU A 94 2.75 -8.29 5.81
CA LEU A 94 1.67 -7.39 5.40
C LEU A 94 0.89 -7.96 4.21
N ARG A 95 1.62 -8.45 3.20
CA ARG A 95 1.08 -9.12 2.01
C ARG A 95 0.29 -10.38 2.27
N LYS A 96 0.63 -11.10 3.33
CA LYS A 96 -0.08 -12.30 3.81
C LYS A 96 -1.23 -11.99 4.75
N THR A 97 -1.48 -10.71 5.05
CA THR A 97 -2.47 -10.27 6.04
C THR A 97 -3.36 -9.17 5.47
N TRP A 98 -3.20 -7.92 5.90
CA TRP A 98 -4.15 -6.84 5.63
C TRP A 98 -3.86 -6.03 4.36
N PHE A 99 -2.74 -6.27 3.66
CA PHE A 99 -2.37 -5.56 2.43
C PHE A 99 -2.04 -6.54 1.29
N PRO A 100 -3.05 -7.10 0.60
CA PRO A 100 -2.87 -8.23 -0.33
C PRO A 100 -1.79 -8.03 -1.40
N SER A 101 -1.01 -9.08 -1.66
CA SER A 101 0.08 -9.07 -2.66
C SER A 101 -0.37 -9.06 -4.11
N ASP A 102 -1.54 -9.62 -4.42
CA ASP A 102 -1.98 -9.76 -5.80
C ASP A 102 -2.84 -8.57 -6.22
N HIS A 103 -2.72 -8.19 -7.50
CA HIS A 103 -3.38 -7.01 -8.05
C HIS A 103 -4.91 -7.04 -7.85
N GLN A 104 -5.55 -8.21 -7.91
CA GLN A 104 -7.00 -8.32 -7.72
C GLN A 104 -7.38 -8.17 -6.26
N GLY A 105 -6.66 -8.82 -5.35
CA GLY A 105 -6.85 -8.69 -3.91
C GLY A 105 -6.69 -7.25 -3.44
N LEU A 106 -5.64 -6.56 -3.91
CA LEU A 106 -5.44 -5.15 -3.61
C LEU A 106 -6.56 -4.29 -4.19
N GLN A 107 -6.96 -4.50 -5.45
CA GLN A 107 -8.08 -3.76 -6.04
C GLN A 107 -9.38 -3.93 -5.25
N ARG A 108 -9.71 -5.16 -4.82
CA ARG A 108 -10.90 -5.41 -3.98
C ARG A 108 -10.82 -4.69 -2.64
N LEU A 109 -9.65 -4.68 -2.01
CA LEU A 109 -9.43 -3.94 -0.77
C LEU A 109 -9.70 -2.45 -0.97
N GLU A 110 -9.15 -1.86 -2.04
CA GLU A 110 -9.31 -0.44 -2.32
C GLU A 110 -10.75 -0.06 -2.68
N GLU A 111 -11.43 -0.88 -3.48
CA GLU A 111 -12.83 -0.68 -3.85
C GLU A 111 -13.76 -0.82 -2.64
N ALA A 112 -13.52 -1.80 -1.76
CA ALA A 112 -14.34 -2.05 -0.58
C ALA A 112 -14.19 -0.98 0.51
N THR A 113 -13.02 -0.35 0.60
CA THR A 113 -12.71 0.65 1.65
C THR A 113 -12.76 2.09 1.13
N GLY A 114 -12.70 2.29 -0.19
CA GLY A 114 -12.47 3.59 -0.81
C GLY A 114 -11.06 4.16 -0.55
N LEU A 115 -10.15 3.36 0.00
CA LEU A 115 -8.79 3.76 0.34
C LEU A 115 -7.79 3.18 -0.67
N ALA A 116 -6.81 3.96 -1.13
CA ALA A 116 -5.69 3.44 -1.90
C ALA A 116 -4.47 3.16 -1.00
N PHE A 117 -3.70 2.10 -1.28
CA PHE A 117 -2.58 1.66 -0.42
C PHE A 117 -1.28 1.50 -1.20
N ARG A 118 -0.17 2.09 -0.75
CA ARG A 118 1.15 1.84 -1.36
C ARG A 118 2.23 1.73 -0.29
N PHE A 119 3.21 0.85 -0.52
CA PHE A 119 4.48 0.92 0.19
C PHE A 119 5.25 2.16 -0.22
N VAL A 120 5.81 2.89 0.74
CA VAL A 120 6.58 4.10 0.51
C VAL A 120 8.02 3.87 0.94
N ILE A 121 8.93 3.92 -0.04
CA ILE A 121 10.35 3.65 0.18
C ILE A 121 11.21 4.65 -0.61
N GLY A 122 12.31 5.09 0.00
CA GLY A 122 13.34 5.87 -0.65
C GLY A 122 14.30 5.00 -1.48
N ARG A 123 15.50 5.53 -1.70
CA ARG A 123 16.60 4.87 -2.41
C ARG A 123 17.80 4.62 -1.50
N THR A 124 18.71 3.79 -1.99
CA THR A 124 20.03 3.58 -1.39
C THR A 124 21.11 3.56 -2.46
N SER A 125 22.35 3.86 -2.10
CA SER A 125 23.52 3.73 -2.97
C SER A 125 23.96 2.27 -3.18
N ASP A 126 23.47 1.35 -2.33
CA ASP A 126 23.71 -0.09 -2.46
C ASP A 126 22.97 -0.66 -3.68
N LYS A 127 23.75 -0.98 -4.72
CA LYS A 127 23.24 -1.50 -6.00
C LYS A 127 22.54 -2.85 -5.86
N ALA A 128 22.98 -3.71 -4.93
CA ALA A 128 22.36 -5.03 -4.73
C ALA A 128 20.97 -4.87 -4.10
N LYS A 129 20.84 -4.01 -3.09
CA LYS A 129 19.55 -3.67 -2.48
C LYS A 129 18.59 -3.02 -3.48
N MET A 130 19.08 -2.08 -4.30
CA MET A 130 18.26 -1.47 -5.36
C MET A 130 17.82 -2.49 -6.43
N ALA A 131 18.68 -3.43 -6.80
CA ALA A 131 18.33 -4.50 -7.74
C ALA A 131 17.28 -5.45 -7.16
N ALA A 132 17.37 -5.80 -5.87
CA ALA A 132 16.36 -6.60 -5.17
C ALA A 132 15.01 -5.86 -5.11
N LEU A 133 15.01 -4.58 -4.73
CA LEU A 133 13.80 -3.75 -4.73
C LEU A 133 13.16 -3.67 -6.13
N LYS A 134 13.95 -3.51 -7.19
CA LYS A 134 13.43 -3.48 -8.57
C LYS A 134 12.70 -4.78 -8.94
N LYS A 135 13.19 -5.93 -8.48
CA LYS A 135 12.51 -7.23 -8.68
C LYS A 135 11.19 -7.27 -7.91
N GLU A 136 11.19 -6.84 -6.65
CA GLU A 136 9.99 -6.79 -5.82
C GLU A 136 8.92 -5.86 -6.40
N VAL A 137 9.31 -4.67 -6.87
CA VAL A 137 8.40 -3.73 -7.55
C VAL A 137 7.78 -4.36 -8.80
N ALA A 138 8.58 -5.08 -9.60
CA ALA A 138 8.09 -5.75 -10.80
C ALA A 138 7.17 -6.94 -10.50
N GLU A 139 7.29 -7.55 -9.32
CA GLU A 139 6.49 -8.68 -8.88
C GLU A 139 5.13 -8.25 -8.32
N TYR A 140 5.10 -7.21 -7.48
CA TYR A 140 3.91 -6.85 -6.70
C TYR A 140 3.19 -5.58 -7.17
N ASP A 141 3.89 -4.68 -7.87
CA ASP A 141 3.33 -3.41 -8.37
C ASP A 141 2.61 -2.56 -7.30
N ASP A 142 3.14 -2.48 -6.07
CA ASP A 142 2.48 -1.85 -4.91
C ASP A 142 3.29 -0.71 -4.25
N PHE A 143 4.21 -0.04 -4.97
CA PHE A 143 5.15 0.94 -4.39
C PHE A 143 5.04 2.38 -4.89
N ILE A 144 5.26 3.35 -3.99
CA ILE A 144 5.76 4.70 -4.31
C ILE A 144 7.25 4.74 -3.98
N LEU A 145 8.07 5.00 -5.00
CA LEU A 145 9.52 5.14 -4.89
C LEU A 145 9.88 6.62 -4.82
N LEU A 146 10.39 7.07 -3.68
CA LEU A 146 10.80 8.45 -3.45
C LEU A 146 12.30 8.65 -3.76
N ASP A 147 12.65 9.79 -4.35
CA ASP A 147 14.05 10.19 -4.54
C ASP A 147 14.66 10.78 -3.25
N ILE A 148 14.68 9.99 -2.18
CA ILE A 148 15.29 10.33 -0.89
C ILE A 148 16.14 9.18 -0.39
N GLN A 149 17.31 9.48 0.20
CA GLN A 149 18.16 8.46 0.79
C GLN A 149 17.50 7.85 2.04
N GLU A 150 17.38 6.52 2.06
CA GLU A 150 16.84 5.77 3.21
C GLU A 150 17.81 5.75 4.39
N GLU A 151 17.47 6.53 5.42
CA GLU A 151 18.18 6.62 6.69
C GLU A 151 17.19 6.98 7.81
N TYR A 152 17.36 6.44 9.02
CA TYR A 152 16.46 6.73 10.14
C TYR A 152 16.43 8.24 10.49
N SER A 153 17.58 8.91 10.43
CA SER A 153 17.69 10.37 10.65
C SER A 153 16.98 11.21 9.57
N LYS A 154 16.55 10.60 8.46
CA LYS A 154 15.86 11.26 7.35
C LYS A 154 14.36 11.01 7.34
N LEU A 155 13.79 10.31 8.33
CA LEU A 155 12.36 10.03 8.42
C LEU A 155 11.47 11.28 8.29
N PRO A 156 11.73 12.42 8.97
CA PRO A 156 10.92 13.62 8.78
C PRO A 156 10.87 14.12 7.31
N TYR A 157 12.02 14.07 6.64
CA TYR A 157 12.13 14.47 5.23
C TYR A 157 11.44 13.46 4.30
N LYS A 158 11.53 12.16 4.60
CA LYS A 158 10.82 11.11 3.87
C LYS A 158 9.31 11.29 4.00
N THR A 159 8.82 11.58 5.19
CA THR A 159 7.40 11.84 5.44
C THR A 159 6.90 13.07 4.71
N LEU A 160 7.66 14.17 4.68
CA LEU A 160 7.30 15.33 3.86
C LEU A 160 7.28 14.98 2.36
N ALA A 161 8.30 14.26 1.88
CA ALA A 161 8.35 13.81 0.48
C ALA A 161 7.20 12.87 0.13
N PHE A 162 6.79 12.01 1.06
CA PHE A 162 5.61 11.16 0.96
C PHE A 162 4.34 11.99 0.79
N PHE A 163 4.06 12.95 1.67
CA PHE A 163 2.87 13.78 1.56
C PHE A 163 2.84 14.57 0.26
N LYS A 164 3.99 15.11 -0.17
CA LYS A 164 4.11 15.78 -1.47
C LYS A 164 3.81 14.85 -2.65
N ALA A 165 4.37 13.65 -2.64
CA ALA A 165 4.15 12.65 -3.68
C ALA A 165 2.70 12.15 -3.69
N ALA A 166 2.14 11.85 -2.53
CA ALA A 166 0.76 11.39 -2.41
C ALA A 166 -0.22 12.46 -2.91
N TYR A 167 -0.01 13.73 -2.55
CA TYR A 167 -0.85 14.84 -3.01
C TYR A 167 -0.76 15.09 -4.51
N SER A 168 0.38 14.85 -5.15
CA SER A 168 0.51 15.01 -6.60
C SER A 168 -0.13 13.85 -7.38
N LEU A 169 -0.22 12.67 -6.78
CA LEU A 169 -0.74 11.45 -7.42
C LEU A 169 -2.24 11.22 -7.16
N PHE A 170 -2.72 11.55 -5.96
CA PHE A 170 -4.06 11.21 -5.49
C PHE A 170 -4.84 12.47 -5.10
N ASP A 171 -6.10 12.52 -5.50
CA ASP A 171 -7.10 13.46 -5.01
C ASP A 171 -7.89 12.77 -3.89
N ALA A 172 -7.45 12.97 -2.65
CA ALA A 172 -8.00 12.30 -1.47
C ALA A 172 -8.46 13.30 -0.42
N GLU A 173 -9.45 12.92 0.39
CA GLU A 173 -9.90 13.72 1.54
C GLU A 173 -8.91 13.62 2.71
N PHE A 174 -8.28 12.44 2.86
CA PHE A 174 -7.25 12.19 3.87
C PHE A 174 -6.03 11.47 3.29
N TYR A 175 -4.87 11.82 3.81
CA TYR A 175 -3.61 11.14 3.56
C TYR A 175 -3.09 10.57 4.88
N VAL A 176 -2.90 9.24 4.91
CA VAL A 176 -2.55 8.47 6.10
C VAL A 176 -1.12 8.00 5.97
N LYS A 177 -0.31 8.31 6.99
CA LYS A 177 0.98 7.67 7.20
C LYS A 177 0.77 6.47 8.10
N ALA A 178 1.29 5.31 7.72
CA ALA A 178 1.31 4.11 8.55
C ALA A 178 2.73 3.48 8.52
N ASP A 179 3.19 2.92 9.64
CA ASP A 179 4.44 2.15 9.67
C ASP A 179 4.22 0.69 9.22
N ASP A 180 5.29 0.06 8.73
CA ASP A 180 5.27 -1.34 8.27
C ASP A 180 5.29 -2.38 9.41
N ASP A 181 5.25 -1.94 10.66
CA ASP A 181 5.22 -2.78 11.86
C ASP A 181 3.96 -2.59 12.72
N ILE A 182 2.83 -2.23 12.12
CA ILE A 182 1.51 -2.25 12.77
C ILE A 182 0.59 -3.30 12.15
N TYR A 183 -0.42 -3.74 12.91
CA TYR A 183 -1.57 -4.44 12.33
C TYR A 183 -2.70 -3.43 12.12
N LEU A 184 -3.08 -3.21 10.86
CA LEU A 184 -4.14 -2.26 10.48
C LEU A 184 -5.41 -3.03 10.11
N ARG A 185 -6.56 -2.44 10.45
CA ARG A 185 -7.90 -2.87 10.00
C ARG A 185 -8.47 -1.84 9.02
N PRO A 186 -8.26 -2.03 7.70
CA PRO A 186 -8.63 -1.05 6.68
C PRO A 186 -10.09 -0.65 6.66
N ASP A 187 -11.00 -1.58 6.98
CA ASP A 187 -12.44 -1.35 7.09
C ASP A 187 -12.75 -0.32 8.19
N ARG A 188 -12.11 -0.43 9.36
CA ARG A 188 -12.29 0.50 10.48
C ARG A 188 -11.65 1.86 10.22
N LEU A 189 -10.50 1.85 9.54
CA LEU A 189 -9.87 3.10 9.10
C LEU A 189 -10.80 3.85 8.12
N SER A 190 -11.41 3.15 7.16
CA SER A 190 -12.36 3.74 6.21
C SER A 190 -13.52 4.44 6.92
N LEU A 191 -14.15 3.77 7.91
CA LEU A 191 -15.23 4.37 8.70
C LEU A 191 -14.78 5.62 9.47
N LEU A 192 -13.59 5.60 10.06
CA LEU A 192 -13.04 6.77 10.76
C LEU A 192 -12.86 7.96 9.81
N LEU A 193 -12.34 7.71 8.60
CA LEU A 193 -12.10 8.77 7.62
C LEU A 193 -13.39 9.31 7.02
N ALA A 194 -14.40 8.46 6.82
CA ALA A 194 -15.72 8.85 6.30
C ALA A 194 -16.57 9.67 7.29
N LYS A 195 -16.19 9.71 8.58
CA LYS A 195 -16.90 10.50 9.61
C LYS A 195 -16.93 11.99 9.24
N GLU A 196 -18.12 12.58 9.26
CA GLU A 196 -18.30 14.03 9.09
C GLU A 196 -17.60 14.82 10.20
N ARG A 197 -16.96 15.92 9.82
CA ARG A 197 -16.21 16.79 10.72
C ARG A 197 -16.55 18.25 10.43
N SER A 198 -16.66 19.04 11.49
CA SER A 198 -16.89 20.49 11.39
C SER A 198 -15.66 21.26 10.93
N HIS A 199 -14.46 20.70 11.10
CA HIS A 199 -13.19 21.33 10.74
C HIS A 199 -12.57 20.65 9.52
N SER A 200 -12.30 21.41 8.47
CA SER A 200 -11.67 20.88 7.26
C SER A 200 -10.19 20.53 7.46
N GLN A 201 -9.49 21.30 8.30
CA GLN A 201 -8.10 21.04 8.69
C GLN A 201 -8.04 20.15 9.94
N THR A 202 -7.90 18.84 9.72
CA THR A 202 -7.88 17.86 10.80
C THR A 202 -6.62 16.98 10.76
N TYR A 203 -6.03 16.79 11.95
CA TYR A 203 -4.97 15.84 12.26
C TYR A 203 -5.52 14.76 13.19
N ILE A 204 -5.65 13.54 12.68
CA ILE A 204 -6.24 12.41 13.41
C ILE A 204 -5.14 11.45 13.82
N GLY A 205 -5.14 11.04 15.08
CA GLY A 205 -4.18 10.09 15.61
C GLY A 205 -4.47 9.72 17.05
N CYS A 206 -3.73 8.75 17.58
CA CYS A 206 -3.70 8.56 19.02
C CYS A 206 -2.76 9.60 19.62
N MET A 207 -3.33 10.63 20.24
CA MET A 207 -2.60 11.81 20.71
C MET A 207 -1.88 11.51 22.03
N LYS A 208 -0.66 12.01 22.16
CA LYS A 208 0.19 11.86 23.34
C LYS A 208 0.89 13.14 23.73
N LYS A 209 1.32 13.17 24.98
CA LYS A 209 2.37 14.02 25.53
C LYS A 209 3.42 13.12 26.18
N GLY A 210 4.62 13.64 26.37
CA GLY A 210 5.69 12.90 27.03
C GLY A 210 6.96 13.73 27.15
N PRO A 211 7.96 13.23 27.89
CA PRO A 211 9.19 13.96 28.13
C PRO A 211 9.98 14.15 26.83
N VAL A 212 10.63 15.31 26.70
CA VAL A 212 11.66 15.51 25.68
C VAL A 212 12.90 14.73 26.10
N PHE A 213 13.37 13.85 25.23
CA PHE A 213 14.54 13.01 25.52
C PHE A 213 15.82 13.82 25.28
N THR A 214 16.46 14.28 26.37
CA THR A 214 17.66 15.12 26.32
C THR A 214 18.98 14.35 26.50
N ASP A 215 18.93 13.06 26.82
CA ASP A 215 20.13 12.22 26.95
C ASP A 215 20.51 11.62 25.58
N PRO A 216 21.71 11.92 25.04
CA PRO A 216 22.21 11.36 23.77
C PRO A 216 22.26 9.84 23.69
N LYS A 217 22.20 9.13 24.83
CA LYS A 217 22.19 7.66 24.88
C LYS A 217 20.81 7.06 24.64
N LEU A 218 19.74 7.87 24.71
CA LEU A 218 18.38 7.40 24.50
C LEU A 218 18.05 7.35 23.00
N LYS A 219 17.32 6.32 22.59
CA LYS A 219 16.94 6.06 21.19
C LYS A 219 16.32 7.28 20.49
N TRP A 220 15.51 8.05 21.23
CA TRP A 220 14.73 9.18 20.70
C TRP A 220 15.29 10.53 21.12
N PHE A 221 16.60 10.60 21.41
CA PHE A 221 17.30 11.83 21.75
C PHE A 221 17.00 12.95 20.74
N GLU A 222 16.63 14.12 21.28
CA GLU A 222 16.37 15.32 20.49
C GLU A 222 17.53 16.33 20.67
N PRO A 223 18.43 16.47 19.68
CA PRO A 223 19.55 17.41 19.75
C PRO A 223 19.10 18.87 19.80
N LEU A 224 17.90 19.19 19.30
CA LEU A 224 17.30 20.52 19.38
C LEU A 224 16.37 20.67 20.60
N SER A 225 16.53 19.84 21.63
CA SER A 225 15.69 19.86 22.83
C SER A 225 15.69 21.20 23.56
N TYR A 226 16.73 22.03 23.40
CA TYR A 226 16.79 23.40 23.93
C TYR A 226 15.78 24.36 23.30
N LEU A 227 15.24 24.03 22.12
CA LEU A 227 14.13 24.76 21.48
C LEU A 227 12.75 24.28 21.99
N LEU A 228 12.73 23.19 22.75
CA LEU A 228 11.53 22.55 23.26
C LEU A 228 11.42 22.72 24.78
N GLY A 229 10.23 22.44 25.32
CA GLY A 229 10.01 22.37 26.76
C GLY A 229 10.55 21.08 27.38
N LYS A 230 10.25 20.85 28.66
CA LYS A 230 10.52 19.56 29.33
C LYS A 230 9.66 18.42 28.77
N GLU A 231 8.50 18.76 28.22
CA GLU A 231 7.55 17.85 27.59
C GLU A 231 7.28 18.29 26.16
N TYR A 232 7.09 17.31 25.28
CA TYR A 232 6.57 17.57 23.95
C TYR A 232 5.13 18.09 24.04
N PHE A 233 4.76 18.93 23.09
CA PHE A 233 3.39 19.34 22.86
C PHE A 233 2.49 18.15 22.48
N LEU A 234 1.17 18.33 22.49
CA LEU A 234 0.24 17.27 22.10
C LEU A 234 0.43 16.92 20.61
N HIS A 235 0.73 15.66 20.29
CA HIS A 235 0.91 15.17 18.92
C HIS A 235 0.53 13.69 18.82
N ALA A 236 0.24 13.18 17.62
CA ALA A 236 -0.03 11.75 17.45
C ALA A 236 1.22 10.90 17.65
N TYR A 237 1.02 9.63 18.05
CA TYR A 237 2.08 8.63 17.94
C TYR A 237 2.48 8.39 16.48
N GLY A 238 3.78 8.15 16.26
CA GLY A 238 4.34 7.88 14.94
C GLY A 238 3.74 6.71 14.14
N PRO A 239 3.32 5.56 14.73
CA PRO A 239 2.94 4.39 13.94
C PRO A 239 1.80 4.61 12.94
N ILE A 240 0.84 5.47 13.26
CA ILE A 240 -0.23 5.83 12.32
C ILE A 240 -0.85 7.19 12.67
N TYR A 241 -1.10 8.00 11.64
CA TYR A 241 -1.92 9.21 11.72
C TYR A 241 -2.44 9.63 10.34
N ALA A 242 -3.51 10.42 10.32
CA ALA A 242 -4.13 10.94 9.12
C ALA A 242 -4.14 12.47 9.09
N LEU A 243 -3.82 13.04 7.93
CA LEU A 243 -3.90 14.48 7.66
C LEU A 243 -4.95 14.73 6.58
N SER A 244 -5.88 15.65 6.85
CA SER A 244 -6.85 16.10 5.84
C SER A 244 -6.17 16.74 4.64
N THR A 245 -6.87 16.76 3.50
CA THR A 245 -6.37 17.33 2.24
C THR A 245 -5.92 18.79 2.35
N ASP A 246 -6.61 19.62 3.13
CA ASP A 246 -6.26 21.03 3.36
C ASP A 246 -4.92 21.18 4.08
N VAL A 247 -4.66 20.31 5.06
CA VAL A 247 -3.39 20.26 5.81
C VAL A 247 -2.27 19.83 4.87
N VAL A 248 -2.47 18.77 4.08
CA VAL A 248 -1.45 18.29 3.14
C VAL A 248 -1.19 19.30 2.03
N SER A 249 -2.22 19.97 1.52
CA SER A 249 -2.08 21.06 0.55
C SER A 249 -1.20 22.19 1.11
N SER A 250 -1.42 22.56 2.38
CA SER A 250 -0.59 23.53 3.09
C SER A 250 0.87 23.06 3.21
N LEU A 251 1.10 21.79 3.58
CA LEU A 251 2.45 21.20 3.64
C LEU A 251 3.16 21.18 2.28
N VAL A 252 2.42 20.93 1.19
CA VAL A 252 2.94 20.93 -0.18
C VAL A 252 3.38 22.33 -0.60
N ALA A 253 2.59 23.34 -0.23
CA ALA A 253 2.85 24.74 -0.55
C ALA A 253 4.00 25.36 0.28
N LEU A 254 4.48 24.68 1.33
CA LEU A 254 5.60 25.17 2.14
C LEU A 254 6.87 25.31 1.29
N ARG A 255 7.49 26.49 1.35
CA ARG A 255 8.85 26.67 0.82
C ARG A 255 9.81 25.79 1.62
N ASN A 256 10.82 25.26 0.95
CA ASN A 256 11.91 24.54 1.60
C ASN A 256 12.45 25.37 2.77
N ASP A 257 12.75 24.68 3.88
CA ASP A 257 13.30 25.25 5.11
C ASP A 257 12.41 26.27 5.86
N SER A 258 11.12 26.38 5.52
CA SER A 258 10.20 27.28 6.24
C SER A 258 9.83 26.77 7.63
N PHE A 259 9.78 25.45 7.82
CA PHE A 259 9.43 24.83 9.10
C PHE A 259 10.60 24.05 9.68
N ARG A 260 10.65 24.04 11.02
CA ARG A 260 11.68 23.33 11.78
C ARG A 260 11.51 21.82 11.63
N MET A 261 12.59 21.13 11.29
CA MET A 261 12.70 19.67 11.39
C MET A 261 13.29 19.31 12.75
N PHE A 262 12.72 18.30 13.41
CA PHE A 262 13.23 17.66 14.62
C PHE A 262 13.77 16.26 14.27
N SER A 263 14.48 15.59 15.20
CA SER A 263 15.02 14.25 14.94
C SER A 263 13.92 13.19 14.83
N ASN A 264 12.85 13.34 15.62
CA ASN A 264 11.71 12.44 15.61
C ASN A 264 10.66 12.94 14.60
N GLU A 265 10.19 12.05 13.73
CA GLU A 265 9.24 12.38 12.67
C GLU A 265 7.88 12.83 13.23
N ASP A 266 7.38 12.13 14.23
CA ASP A 266 6.06 12.38 14.84
C ASP A 266 6.03 13.73 15.57
N VAL A 267 7.14 14.06 16.24
CA VAL A 267 7.39 15.38 16.83
C VAL A 267 7.44 16.45 15.74
N THR A 268 8.13 16.20 14.61
CA THR A 268 8.19 17.16 13.50
C THR A 268 6.80 17.48 12.95
N ILE A 269 6.01 16.45 12.66
CA ILE A 269 4.64 16.62 12.16
C ILE A 269 3.77 17.34 13.17
N GLY A 270 3.80 16.94 14.44
CA GLY A 270 3.02 17.59 15.50
C GLY A 270 3.38 19.07 15.67
N ALA A 271 4.66 19.44 15.58
CA ALA A 271 5.08 20.85 15.66
C ALA A 271 4.44 21.69 14.53
N TRP A 272 4.35 21.12 13.33
CA TRP A 272 3.76 21.79 12.18
C TRP A 272 2.25 21.89 12.29
N MET A 273 1.58 20.87 12.85
CA MET A 273 0.14 20.92 13.10
C MET A 273 -0.22 22.04 14.08
N LEU A 274 0.62 22.29 15.09
CA LEU A 274 0.47 23.44 15.97
C LEU A 274 0.70 24.76 15.25
N ALA A 275 1.79 24.86 14.48
CA ALA A 275 2.12 26.07 13.74
C ALA A 275 1.04 26.48 12.71
N MET A 276 0.37 25.50 12.11
CA MET A 276 -0.70 25.70 11.13
C MET A 276 -2.10 25.78 11.74
N ASN A 277 -2.23 25.76 13.08
CA ASN A 277 -3.51 25.81 13.79
C ASN A 277 -4.49 24.71 13.36
N VAL A 278 -3.99 23.47 13.23
CA VAL A 278 -4.75 22.30 12.80
C VAL A 278 -5.52 21.68 13.97
N ASN A 279 -6.76 21.26 13.74
CA ASN A 279 -7.57 20.59 14.76
C ASN A 279 -7.02 19.18 15.06
N HIS A 280 -6.77 18.89 16.33
CA HIS A 280 -6.27 17.59 16.78
C HIS A 280 -7.44 16.68 17.20
N GLU A 281 -7.65 15.60 16.47
CA GLU A 281 -8.62 14.57 16.82
C GLU A 281 -7.91 13.38 17.48
N ASN A 282 -8.13 13.22 18.78
CA ASN A 282 -7.61 12.07 19.52
C ASN A 282 -8.49 10.85 19.33
N ASN A 283 -7.92 9.77 18.78
CA ASN A 283 -8.60 8.50 18.59
C ASN A 283 -7.75 7.34 19.11
N HIS A 284 -8.18 6.71 20.20
CA HIS A 284 -7.46 5.62 20.86
C HIS A 284 -7.52 4.29 20.09
N GLU A 285 -8.45 4.12 19.15
CA GLU A 285 -8.52 2.92 18.32
C GLU A 285 -7.34 2.83 17.35
N LEU A 286 -6.62 3.94 17.11
CA LEU A 286 -5.37 3.98 16.34
C LEU A 286 -4.14 3.52 17.15
N CYS A 287 -4.31 3.18 18.43
CA CYS A 287 -3.25 2.75 19.34
C CYS A 287 -3.67 1.60 20.26
N ALA A 288 -4.51 0.71 19.75
CA ALA A 288 -5.02 -0.39 20.54
C ALA A 288 -3.89 -1.39 20.89
N PRO A 289 -3.81 -1.87 22.15
CA PRO A 289 -2.82 -2.89 22.53
C PRO A 289 -3.20 -4.29 22.02
N GLU A 290 -4.47 -4.48 21.67
CA GLU A 290 -5.03 -5.72 21.14
C GLU A 290 -6.21 -5.43 20.21
N CYS A 291 -6.61 -6.42 19.40
CA CYS A 291 -7.79 -6.26 18.56
C CYS A 291 -9.07 -6.35 19.38
N THR A 292 -9.87 -5.30 19.30
CA THR A 292 -11.25 -5.21 19.80
C THR A 292 -12.21 -5.06 18.60
N ALA A 293 -13.51 -4.99 18.84
CA ALA A 293 -14.49 -4.70 17.78
C ALA A 293 -14.14 -3.40 17.04
N THR A 294 -13.71 -2.37 17.76
CA THR A 294 -13.48 -1.01 17.27
C THR A 294 -12.04 -0.71 16.85
N SER A 295 -11.07 -1.51 17.29
CA SER A 295 -9.64 -1.24 17.06
C SER A 295 -9.33 -0.98 15.58
N ILE A 296 -8.60 0.08 15.27
CA ILE A 296 -8.20 0.43 13.90
C ILE A 296 -6.76 -0.03 13.67
N ALA A 297 -5.86 0.25 14.61
CA ALA A 297 -4.47 -0.15 14.52
C ALA A 297 -3.98 -0.74 15.85
N VAL A 298 -3.22 -1.82 15.75
CA VAL A 298 -2.65 -2.54 16.89
C VAL A 298 -1.13 -2.49 16.84
N TRP A 299 -0.52 -2.09 17.96
CA TRP A 299 0.92 -2.01 18.16
C TRP A 299 1.31 -2.07 19.65
N ASP A 300 2.60 -2.25 19.95
CA ASP A 300 3.10 -2.56 21.30
C ASP A 300 3.94 -1.42 21.94
N ILE A 301 3.83 -0.15 21.51
CA ILE A 301 4.52 0.97 22.19
C ILE A 301 4.04 1.07 23.65
N PRO A 302 4.93 1.30 24.64
CA PRO A 302 6.37 1.62 24.50
C PRO A 302 7.31 0.41 24.51
N LYS A 303 6.80 -0.83 24.56
CA LYS A 303 7.62 -2.04 24.61
C LYS A 303 8.47 -2.21 23.34
N CYS A 304 7.88 -1.89 22.19
CA CYS A 304 8.54 -1.88 20.88
C CYS A 304 8.21 -0.56 20.14
N SER A 305 8.81 -0.31 18.97
CA SER A 305 8.51 0.92 18.19
C SER A 305 7.24 0.82 17.34
N GLY A 306 6.75 -0.40 17.13
CA GLY A 306 5.44 -0.76 16.61
C GLY A 306 5.03 -2.07 17.30
N LEU A 307 4.69 -3.10 16.55
CA LEU A 307 4.57 -4.47 17.06
C LEU A 307 5.94 -5.05 17.42
N CYS A 308 5.98 -5.86 18.48
CA CYS A 308 7.12 -6.69 18.81
C CYS A 308 7.18 -7.91 17.89
N SER A 309 8.33 -8.14 17.24
CA SER A 309 8.50 -9.19 16.22
C SER A 309 7.42 -9.13 15.13
N PRO A 310 7.29 -8.00 14.41
CA PRO A 310 6.16 -7.70 13.55
C PRO A 310 5.91 -8.76 12.47
N GLU A 311 6.97 -9.39 11.97
CA GLU A 311 6.90 -10.44 10.94
C GLU A 311 6.10 -11.66 11.42
N LYS A 312 6.16 -11.97 12.72
CA LYS A 312 5.39 -13.06 13.33
C LYS A 312 4.05 -12.56 13.84
N LYS A 313 4.06 -11.41 14.53
CA LYS A 313 2.90 -10.91 15.27
C LYS A 313 1.75 -10.51 14.36
N MET A 314 2.04 -9.96 13.17
CA MET A 314 1.00 -9.67 12.17
C MET A 314 0.23 -10.93 11.76
N LEU A 315 0.93 -12.04 11.50
CA LEU A 315 0.32 -13.31 11.12
C LEU A 315 -0.54 -13.88 12.25
N GLU A 316 -0.04 -13.81 13.50
CA GLU A 316 -0.80 -14.25 14.68
C GLU A 316 -2.07 -13.43 14.90
N LEU A 317 -1.99 -12.10 14.75
CA LEU A 317 -3.16 -11.22 14.88
C LEU A 317 -4.17 -11.50 13.77
N HIS A 318 -3.73 -11.69 12.53
CA HIS A 318 -4.63 -11.97 11.41
C HIS A 318 -5.43 -13.27 11.56
N GLN A 319 -4.94 -14.23 12.35
CA GLN A 319 -5.65 -15.47 12.64
C GLN A 319 -6.73 -15.31 13.73
N LYS A 320 -6.72 -14.22 14.49
CA LYS A 320 -7.72 -13.96 15.53
C LYS A 320 -9.01 -13.45 14.91
N GLU A 321 -10.13 -14.03 15.32
CA GLU A 321 -11.45 -13.60 14.85
C GLU A 321 -11.75 -12.15 15.21
N SER A 322 -11.29 -11.68 16.38
CA SER A 322 -11.44 -10.28 16.79
C SER A 322 -10.75 -9.28 15.86
N CYS A 323 -9.68 -9.68 15.18
CA CYS A 323 -8.95 -8.81 14.25
C CYS A 323 -9.52 -8.86 12.82
N TRP A 324 -9.84 -10.05 12.32
CA TRP A 324 -10.16 -10.28 10.90
C TRP A 324 -11.65 -10.52 10.61
N LYS A 325 -12.37 -11.20 11.50
CA LYS A 325 -13.75 -11.66 11.24
C LYS A 325 -14.82 -10.84 11.97
N SER A 326 -14.44 -9.85 12.78
CA SER A 326 -15.37 -9.07 13.57
C SER A 326 -16.21 -8.12 12.69
N PRO A 327 -17.55 -8.12 12.80
CA PRO A 327 -18.44 -7.32 11.96
C PRO A 327 -18.12 -5.82 12.00
N THR A 328 -18.03 -5.18 10.83
CA THR A 328 -17.61 -3.77 10.67
C THR A 328 -18.50 -2.74 11.39
N LEU A 329 -19.73 -3.11 11.71
CA LEU A 329 -20.67 -2.34 12.53
C LEU A 329 -21.06 -3.17 13.75
N GLU A 330 -21.18 -2.52 14.91
CA GLU A 330 -21.84 -3.14 16.06
C GLU A 330 -23.32 -3.34 15.71
N SER A 331 -23.92 -4.47 16.10
CA SER A 331 -25.36 -4.66 15.95
C SER A 331 -26.08 -3.61 16.79
N ASP A 332 -27.09 -2.94 16.23
CA ASP A 332 -27.94 -1.96 16.92
C ASP A 332 -28.81 -2.58 18.06
N ASP A 333 -28.45 -3.76 18.56
CA ASP A 333 -29.11 -4.48 19.63
C ASP A 333 -28.36 -4.20 20.96
N ASP A 334 -28.63 -3.05 21.57
CA ASP A 334 -28.52 -2.82 23.04
C ASP A 334 -29.36 -1.60 23.50
#